data_AF-A0A128EYB3-F1
#
_entry.id   AF-A0A128EYB3-F1
#
_cell.length_a   1.000
_cell.length_b   1.000
_cell.length_c   1.000
_cell.angle_alpha   90.00
_cell.angle_beta   90.00
_cell.angle_gamma   90.00
#
_symmetry.space_group_name_H-M   'P 1'
#
loop_
_entity.id
_entity.type
_entity.pdbx_description
1 polymer ?
#
loop_
_entity_poly.entity_id
_entity_poly.type
_entity_poly.pdbx_seq_one_letter_code
_entity_poly.pdbx_strand_id
1 'polypeptide(L)'
;MKKLLLGLMATGLVSGCSYVSTYGVHGKLLGTEQQIVQCEYEAALDTLQQFTVVGSNKEKSQAFKYMGVVYQEKMDLEAFNHTVDRFLFSEMGRGESRAQIIMEWNEARREIREIRLYELGRAECATDFTTTS
;
A
#
# COMPACT_ATOMS: atom_id res chain seq x y z
N MET A 1 -53.42 -14.79 -28.53
CA MET A 1 -52.18 -15.34 -27.95
C MET A 1 -51.35 -14.14 -27.48
N LYS A 2 -51.27 -13.79 -26.18
CA LYS A 2 -50.19 -14.14 -25.21
C LYS A 2 -48.79 -13.98 -25.88
N LYS A 3 -47.82 -13.15 -25.48
CA LYS A 3 -47.40 -12.38 -24.28
C LYS A 3 -46.43 -11.27 -24.77
N LEU A 4 -46.48 -10.02 -24.31
CA LEU A 4 -45.84 -9.42 -23.11
C LEU A 4 -44.33 -9.12 -23.25
N LEU A 5 -44.02 -7.84 -22.98
CA LEU A 5 -42.76 -7.07 -22.95
C LEU A 5 -41.65 -7.62 -22.03
N LEU A 6 -40.47 -6.95 -22.09
CA LEU A 6 -39.25 -6.99 -21.25
C LEU A 6 -38.20 -8.06 -21.66
N GLY A 7 -36.89 -7.80 -21.66
CA GLY A 7 -36.08 -6.68 -21.18
C GLY A 7 -34.72 -6.68 -21.90
N LEU A 8 -34.19 -5.50 -22.21
CA LEU A 8 -33.12 -4.80 -21.49
C LEU A 8 -31.79 -5.58 -21.37
N MET A 9 -30.80 -5.08 -22.12
CA MET A 9 -29.44 -4.78 -21.66
C MET A 9 -28.73 -5.90 -20.88
N ALA A 10 -28.10 -6.83 -21.60
CA ALA A 10 -26.92 -7.50 -21.06
C ALA A 10 -25.70 -6.60 -21.33
N THR A 11 -25.56 -5.55 -20.53
CA THR A 11 -24.28 -4.89 -20.30
C THR A 11 -23.31 -5.94 -19.77
N GLY A 12 -22.42 -6.42 -20.63
CA GLY A 12 -21.26 -7.20 -20.23
C GLY A 12 -20.34 -6.32 -19.39
N LEU A 13 -20.59 -6.29 -18.08
CA LEU A 13 -19.61 -5.86 -17.09
C LEU A 13 -18.51 -6.91 -17.08
N VAL A 14 -17.54 -6.78 -17.99
CA VAL A 14 -16.21 -7.33 -17.75
C VAL A 14 -15.59 -6.40 -16.73
N SER A 15 -15.95 -6.59 -15.46
CA SER A 15 -15.19 -6.07 -14.35
C SER A 15 -13.80 -6.67 -14.47
N GLY A 16 -12.85 -5.86 -14.91
CA GLY A 16 -11.43 -6.20 -14.88
C GLY A 16 -11.02 -6.36 -13.42
N CYS A 17 -11.21 -7.55 -12.87
CA CYS A 17 -10.43 -8.00 -11.72
C CYS A 17 -9.02 -8.22 -12.25
N SER A 18 -8.19 -7.19 -12.16
CA SER A 18 -6.75 -7.32 -12.28
C SER A 18 -6.31 -8.34 -11.22
N TYR A 19 -6.15 -9.60 -11.62
CA TYR A 19 -5.64 -10.65 -10.75
C TYR A 19 -4.18 -10.33 -10.47
N VAL A 20 -3.93 -9.54 -9.43
CA VAL A 20 -2.57 -9.31 -8.93
C VAL A 20 -2.10 -10.66 -8.42
N SER A 21 -1.15 -11.26 -9.12
CA SER A 21 -0.57 -12.56 -8.74
C SER A 21 0.14 -12.43 -7.39
N THR A 22 -0.59 -12.76 -6.32
CA THR A 22 -0.06 -12.90 -4.95
C THR A 22 0.74 -14.20 -4.78
N TYR A 23 0.88 -15.02 -5.83
CA TYR A 23 1.76 -16.18 -5.82
C TYR A 23 3.16 -15.79 -5.36
N GLY A 24 3.62 -16.44 -4.29
CA GLY A 24 4.93 -16.24 -3.68
C GLY A 24 5.05 -15.10 -2.67
N VAL A 25 3.93 -14.49 -2.21
CA VAL A 25 3.94 -13.49 -1.12
C VAL A 25 3.25 -14.06 0.12
N HIS A 26 3.93 -14.02 1.27
CA HIS A 26 3.39 -14.49 2.53
C HIS A 26 2.16 -13.66 2.94
N GLY A 27 1.06 -14.32 3.31
CA GLY A 27 -0.20 -13.64 3.67
C GLY A 27 -0.08 -12.61 4.80
N LYS A 28 0.93 -12.74 5.69
CA LYS A 28 1.21 -11.73 6.73
C LYS A 28 1.65 -10.39 6.13
N LEU A 29 2.44 -10.42 5.05
CA LEU A 29 2.83 -9.20 4.32
C LEU A 29 1.66 -8.60 3.54
N LEU A 30 0.73 -9.42 3.03
CA LEU A 30 -0.48 -8.89 2.39
C LEU A 30 -1.38 -8.16 3.40
N GLY A 31 -1.40 -8.61 4.66
CA GLY A 31 -2.14 -7.95 5.73
C GLY A 31 -1.64 -6.54 6.09
N THR A 32 -0.39 -6.19 5.76
CA THR A 32 0.16 -4.88 6.16
C THR A 32 -0.49 -3.74 5.41
N GLU A 33 -0.92 -3.94 4.16
CA GLU A 33 -1.66 -2.92 3.41
C GLU A 33 -2.95 -2.52 4.15
N GLN A 34 -3.72 -3.52 4.59
CA GLN A 34 -4.93 -3.29 5.37
C GLN A 34 -4.62 -2.61 6.71
N GLN A 35 -3.54 -3.00 7.39
CA GLN A 35 -3.11 -2.35 8.63
C GLN A 35 -2.81 -0.86 8.41
N ILE A 36 -2.13 -0.51 7.31
CA ILE A 36 -1.85 0.89 6.95
C ILE A 36 -3.17 1.64 6.66
N VAL A 37 -4.09 1.04 5.89
CA VAL A 37 -5.42 1.61 5.66
C VAL A 37 -6.13 1.88 6.99
N GLN A 38 -6.09 0.93 7.93
CA GLN A 38 -6.70 1.04 9.26
C GLN A 38 -5.92 1.92 10.26
N CYS A 39 -4.84 2.59 9.84
CA CYS A 39 -3.99 3.43 10.68
C CYS A 39 -3.22 2.67 11.78
N GLU A 40 -3.04 1.35 11.63
CA GLU A 40 -2.29 0.48 12.54
C GLU A 40 -0.79 0.49 12.20
N TYR A 41 -0.19 1.69 12.12
CA TYR A 41 1.16 1.87 11.57
C TYR A 41 2.26 1.08 12.31
N GLU A 42 2.21 0.98 13.65
CA GLU A 42 3.23 0.23 14.39
C GLU A 42 3.16 -1.28 14.08
N ALA A 43 1.95 -1.84 14.02
CA ALA A 43 1.76 -3.25 13.69
C ALA A 43 2.18 -3.57 12.24
N ALA A 44 1.91 -2.63 11.32
CA ALA A 44 2.39 -2.70 9.96
C ALA A 44 3.93 -2.66 9.92
N LEU A 45 4.56 -1.70 10.58
CA LEU A 45 6.02 -1.54 10.60
C LEU A 45 6.74 -2.78 11.17
N ASP A 46 6.25 -3.36 12.26
CA ASP A 46 6.83 -4.58 12.84
C ASP A 46 6.88 -5.72 11.82
N THR A 47 5.78 -5.92 11.10
CA THR A 47 5.69 -6.95 10.07
C THR A 47 6.58 -6.61 8.88
N LEU A 48 6.52 -5.38 8.37
CA LEU A 48 7.29 -4.96 7.21
C LEU A 48 8.79 -5.06 7.48
N GLN A 49 9.27 -4.60 8.63
CA GLN A 49 10.67 -4.69 9.04
C GLN A 49 11.16 -6.15 9.05
N GLN A 50 10.36 -7.07 9.58
CA GLN A 50 10.67 -8.50 9.54
C GLN A 50 10.88 -9.00 8.10
N PHE A 51 9.96 -8.66 7.19
CA PHE A 51 10.04 -9.09 5.78
C PHE A 51 11.20 -8.45 5.00
N THR A 52 11.70 -7.27 5.39
CA THR A 52 12.93 -6.71 4.79
C THR A 52 14.16 -7.61 4.99
N VAL A 53 14.14 -8.47 6.02
CA VAL A 53 15.24 -9.39 6.34
C VAL A 53 14.98 -10.78 5.78
N VAL A 54 13.82 -11.37 6.09
CA VAL A 54 13.54 -12.80 5.85
C VAL A 54 12.81 -13.11 4.54
N GLY A 55 12.24 -12.09 3.88
CA GLY A 55 11.45 -12.28 2.67
C GLY A 55 12.28 -12.63 1.42
N SER A 56 11.59 -13.14 0.41
CA SER A 56 12.07 -13.16 -0.97
C SER A 56 12.33 -11.74 -1.50
N ASN A 57 13.05 -11.59 -2.62
CA ASN A 57 13.30 -10.25 -3.17
C ASN A 57 12.00 -9.50 -3.51
N LYS A 58 10.96 -10.20 -3.98
CA LYS A 58 9.62 -9.64 -4.22
C LYS A 58 8.99 -9.11 -2.92
N GLU A 59 9.03 -9.91 -1.86
CA GLU A 59 8.48 -9.52 -0.55
C GLU A 59 9.27 -8.38 0.10
N LYS A 60 10.59 -8.38 -0.03
CA LYS A 60 11.45 -7.30 0.45
C LYS A 60 11.15 -5.98 -0.26
N SER A 61 11.01 -5.98 -1.58
CA SER A 61 10.61 -4.77 -2.33
C SER A 61 9.28 -4.22 -1.83
N GLN A 62 8.29 -5.08 -1.65
CA GLN A 62 6.97 -4.68 -1.16
C GLN A 62 7.04 -4.16 0.28
N ALA A 63 7.85 -4.81 1.13
CA ALA A 63 8.06 -4.37 2.50
C ALA A 63 8.70 -2.97 2.56
N PHE A 64 9.76 -2.72 1.78
CA PHE A 64 10.40 -1.40 1.71
C PHE A 64 9.43 -0.32 1.22
N LYS A 65 8.64 -0.61 0.17
CA LYS A 65 7.63 0.31 -0.36
C LYS A 65 6.64 0.73 0.72
N TYR A 66 6.03 -0.23 1.41
CA TYR A 66 5.03 0.09 2.43
C TYR A 66 5.62 0.68 3.71
N MET A 67 6.88 0.37 4.07
CA MET A 67 7.59 1.12 5.12
C MET A 67 7.73 2.60 4.72
N GLY A 68 8.10 2.85 3.46
CA GLY A 68 8.17 4.19 2.90
C GLY A 68 6.83 4.93 3.02
N VAL A 69 5.72 4.29 2.63
CA VAL A 69 4.38 4.85 2.77
C VAL A 69 4.08 5.23 4.23
N VAL A 70 4.32 4.32 5.18
CA VAL A 70 4.06 4.58 6.60
C VAL A 70 4.89 5.76 7.11
N TYR A 71 6.18 5.81 6.82
CA TYR A 71 7.03 6.90 7.29
C TYR A 71 6.63 8.26 6.69
N GLN A 72 6.14 8.29 5.45
CA GLN A 72 5.57 9.52 4.88
C GLN A 72 4.27 9.94 5.58
N GLU A 73 3.36 9.00 5.86
CA GLU A 73 2.11 9.32 6.57
C GLU A 73 2.36 9.77 8.02
N LYS A 74 3.42 9.27 8.64
CA LYS A 74 3.89 9.73 9.97
C LYS A 74 4.69 11.03 9.91
N MET A 75 4.94 11.59 8.72
CA MET A 75 5.82 12.76 8.50
C MET A 75 7.26 12.55 9.02
N ASP A 76 7.71 11.29 9.12
CA ASP A 76 9.06 10.92 9.52
C ASP A 76 9.99 10.86 8.30
N LEU A 77 10.46 12.04 7.88
CA LEU A 77 11.28 12.20 6.69
C LEU A 77 12.68 11.57 6.84
N GLU A 78 13.19 11.45 8.06
CA GLU A 78 14.48 10.81 8.31
C GLU A 78 14.38 9.30 8.08
N ALA A 79 13.40 8.65 8.72
CA ALA A 79 13.16 7.22 8.53
C ALA A 79 12.77 6.90 7.08
N PHE A 80 12.00 7.77 6.42
CA PHE A 80 11.68 7.64 5.00
C PHE A 80 12.95 7.63 4.14
N ASN A 81 13.81 8.66 4.26
CA ASN A 81 15.03 8.75 3.45
C ASN A 81 15.97 7.58 3.70
N HIS A 82 16.13 7.17 4.96
CA HIS A 82 16.92 6.01 5.31
C HIS A 82 16.34 4.71 4.73
N THR A 83 15.01 4.58 4.67
CA THR A 83 14.34 3.43 4.04
C THR A 83 14.59 3.39 2.53
N VAL A 84 14.54 4.54 1.86
CA VAL A 84 14.90 4.66 0.44
C VAL A 84 16.36 4.26 0.22
N ASP A 85 17.28 4.75 1.04
CA ASP A 85 18.71 4.39 0.96
C ASP A 85 18.92 2.88 1.12
N ARG A 86 18.32 2.28 2.15
CA ARG A 86 18.39 0.83 2.39
C ARG A 86 17.87 0.03 1.20
N PHE A 87 16.77 0.46 0.57
CA PHE A 87 16.27 -0.16 -0.64
C PHE A 87 17.28 -0.04 -1.80
N LEU A 88 17.82 1.16 -2.06
CA LEU A 88 18.77 1.37 -3.16
C LEU A 88 20.10 0.61 -2.99
N PHE A 89 20.52 0.32 -1.76
CA PHE A 89 21.71 -0.50 -1.48
C PHE A 89 21.45 -2.01 -1.49
N SER A 90 20.19 -2.43 -1.43
CA SER A 90 19.78 -3.83 -1.44
C SER A 90 19.89 -4.48 -2.82
N GLU A 91 19.77 -5.81 -2.88
CA GLU A 91 19.77 -6.54 -4.16
C GLU A 91 18.61 -6.12 -5.07
N MET A 92 17.42 -5.86 -4.50
CA MET A 92 16.23 -5.53 -5.29
C MET A 92 16.16 -4.08 -5.75
N GLY A 93 16.90 -3.16 -5.12
CA GLY A 93 16.90 -1.74 -5.50
C GLY A 93 18.21 -1.26 -6.12
N ARG A 94 19.23 -2.11 -6.22
CA ARG A 94 20.52 -1.72 -6.81
C ARG A 94 20.35 -1.37 -8.29
N GLY A 95 20.76 -0.16 -8.65
CA GLY A 95 20.69 0.35 -10.03
C GLY A 95 19.39 1.10 -10.33
N GLU A 96 18.43 1.12 -9.39
CA GLU A 96 17.22 1.92 -9.52
C GLU A 96 17.49 3.42 -9.32
N SER A 97 16.63 4.25 -9.89
CA SER A 97 16.67 5.70 -9.70
C SER A 97 15.99 6.10 -8.39
N ARG A 98 16.69 6.82 -7.51
CA ARG A 98 16.10 7.38 -6.27
C ARG A 98 14.80 8.14 -6.54
N ALA A 99 14.81 9.01 -7.55
CA ALA A 99 13.65 9.83 -7.88
C ALA A 99 12.46 8.96 -8.32
N GLN A 100 12.72 7.91 -9.10
CA GLN A 100 11.68 6.98 -9.54
C GLN A 100 11.08 6.20 -8.37
N ILE A 101 11.91 5.70 -7.46
CA ILE A 101 11.46 4.98 -6.26
C ILE A 101 10.60 5.89 -5.36
N ILE A 102 11.03 7.14 -5.15
CA ILE A 102 10.24 8.09 -4.37
C ILE A 102 8.89 8.37 -5.06
N MET A 103 8.86 8.53 -6.39
CA MET A 103 7.60 8.71 -7.11
C MET A 103 6.68 7.50 -6.99
N GLU A 104 7.20 6.28 -7.11
CA GLU A 104 6.42 5.05 -6.95
C GLU A 104 5.83 4.93 -5.52
N TRP A 105 6.63 5.26 -4.50
CA TRP A 105 6.17 5.17 -3.11
C TRP A 105 5.15 6.27 -2.77
N ASN A 106 5.31 7.47 -3.35
CA ASN A 106 4.30 8.52 -3.27
C ASN A 106 2.97 8.10 -3.90
N GLU A 107 3.04 7.41 -5.03
CA GLU A 107 1.85 6.90 -5.72
C GLU A 107 1.17 5.81 -4.89
N ALA A 108 1.94 4.87 -4.32
CA ALA A 108 1.40 3.88 -3.40
C ALA A 108 0.73 4.54 -2.17
N ARG A 109 1.31 5.61 -1.63
CA ARG A 109 0.67 6.40 -0.57
C ARG A 109 -0.65 7.03 -1.04
N ARG A 110 -0.70 7.57 -2.26
CA ARG A 110 -1.94 8.12 -2.84
C ARG A 110 -3.03 7.05 -2.92
N GLU A 111 -2.71 5.87 -3.45
CA GLU A 111 -3.63 4.73 -3.56
C GLU A 111 -4.16 4.29 -2.19
N ILE A 112 -3.29 4.17 -1.19
CA ILE A 112 -3.69 3.83 0.19
C ILE A 112 -4.68 4.85 0.76
N ARG A 113 -4.45 6.15 0.54
CA ARG A 113 -5.36 7.21 1.01
C ARG A 113 -6.71 7.16 0.32
N GLU A 114 -6.75 6.76 -0.95
CA GLU A 114 -7.99 6.57 -1.71
C GLU A 114 -8.78 5.36 -1.20
N ILE A 115 -8.10 4.24 -0.95
CA ILE A 115 -8.70 3.04 -0.34
C ILE A 115 -9.25 3.39 1.04
N ARG A 116 -8.46 4.08 1.88
CA ARG A 116 -8.87 4.52 3.22
C ARG A 116 -10.08 5.45 3.18
N LEU A 117 -10.12 6.39 2.23
CA LEU A 117 -11.26 7.27 2.06
C LEU A 117 -12.54 6.48 1.74
N TYR A 118 -12.43 5.46 0.89
CA TYR A 118 -13.55 4.59 0.53
C TYR A 118 -14.00 3.71 1.71
N GLU A 119 -13.07 3.12 2.45
CA GLU A 119 -13.37 2.18 3.53
C GLU A 119 -13.79 2.86 4.84
N LEU A 120 -13.12 3.96 5.20
CA LEU A 120 -13.23 4.60 6.51
C LEU A 120 -13.84 6.01 6.45
N GLY A 121 -14.11 6.55 5.26
CA GLY A 121 -14.60 7.92 5.11
C GLY A 121 -13.59 9.00 5.46
N ARG A 122 -12.30 8.66 5.59
CA ARG A 122 -11.20 9.60 5.89
C ARG A 122 -9.95 9.25 5.08
N ALA A 123 -9.25 10.26 4.57
CA ALA A 123 -8.01 10.05 3.81
C ALA A 123 -6.77 10.01 4.71
N GLU A 124 -6.77 10.75 5.82
CA GLU A 124 -5.65 10.83 6.75
C GLU A 124 -5.96 10.05 8.02
N CYS A 125 -4.95 9.39 8.57
CA CYS A 125 -4.99 8.93 9.94
C CYS A 125 -4.84 10.14 10.85
N ALA A 126 -5.69 10.27 11.86
CA ALA A 126 -5.63 11.39 12.78
C ALA A 126 -4.23 11.48 13.38
N THR A 127 -3.47 12.51 12.99
CA THR A 127 -2.42 13.03 13.85
C THR A 127 -3.16 13.69 14.99
N ASP A 128 -2.99 13.21 16.22
CA ASP A 128 -3.49 13.91 17.41
C ASP A 128 -2.85 15.30 17.42
N PHE A 129 -3.49 16.26 16.76
CA PHE A 129 -3.40 17.66 17.12
C PHE A 129 -4.22 17.73 18.40
N THR A 130 -3.62 17.35 19.53
CA THR A 130 -4.19 17.70 20.82
C THR A 130 -4.44 19.19 20.79
N THR A 131 -5.71 19.56 20.64
CA THR A 131 -6.26 20.81 21.12
C THR A 131 -5.99 20.84 22.61
N THR A 132 -4.80 21.27 23.00
CA THR A 132 -4.55 21.79 24.33
C THR A 132 -5.36 23.08 24.43
N SER A 133 -6.62 22.91 24.83
CA SER A 133 -7.47 23.94 25.42
C SER A 133 -6.96 24.31 26.81
#